data_AF-A0A4S4B973-F1
#
_entry.id   AF-A0A4S4B973-F1
#
_cell.length_a   1.000
_cell.length_b   1.000
_cell.length_c   1.000
_cell.angle_alpha   90.00
_cell.angle_beta   90.00
_cell.angle_gamma   90.00
#
_symmetry.space_group_name_H-M   'P 1'
#
loop_
_entity.id
_entity.type
_entity.pdbx_description
1 polymer ?
#
loop_
_entity_poly.entity_id
_entity_poly.type
_entity_poly.pdbx_seq_one_letter_code
_entity_poly.pdbx_strand_id
1 'polypeptide(L)'
;MIQIQATFTGYGGRPCSLFSVYDPDARVLVVGAEADYRAERREGCIVLTNVPDIARDALFIDSDLMPGIAAFYSLKAGVAADGKSARLVFGDRAARANPEQSIERDGIDTNGPKYRLSDAITCGQIAALATCLHATRSDTVERTVKLAESFRHLLGGGIMTI
;
A
#
# COMPACT_ATOMS: atom_id res chain seq x y z
N MET A 1 -13.76 4.75 -0.66
CA MET A 1 -12.70 4.01 -1.41
C MET A 1 -11.66 4.99 -1.92
N ILE A 2 -10.38 4.63 -1.86
CA ILE A 2 -9.25 5.44 -2.32
C ILE A 2 -8.68 4.78 -3.58
N GLN A 3 -8.72 5.47 -4.71
CA GLN A 3 -8.12 4.99 -5.97
C GLN A 3 -6.66 5.44 -6.04
N ILE A 4 -5.76 4.54 -6.44
CA ILE A 4 -4.32 4.76 -6.41
C ILE A 4 -3.74 4.44 -7.78
N GLN A 5 -2.94 5.36 -8.30
CA GLN A 5 -2.05 5.19 -9.43
C GLN A 5 -0.61 5.22 -8.92
N ALA A 6 0.11 4.10 -9.01
CA ALA A 6 1.51 4.01 -8.66
C ALA A 6 2.36 3.92 -9.92
N THR A 7 3.04 5.01 -10.29
CA THR A 7 3.81 5.15 -11.53
C THR A 7 5.30 5.10 -11.24
N PHE A 8 6.00 4.09 -11.75
CA PHE A 8 7.40 3.82 -11.41
C PHE A 8 8.27 3.54 -12.63
N THR A 9 9.55 3.93 -12.52
CA THR A 9 10.60 3.69 -13.52
C THR A 9 11.94 3.44 -12.83
N GLY A 10 12.97 3.01 -13.56
CA GLY A 10 14.34 2.88 -13.05
C GLY A 10 14.64 1.62 -12.25
N TYR A 11 13.68 0.71 -12.12
CA TYR A 11 13.88 -0.66 -11.61
C TYR A 11 13.83 -1.68 -12.75
N GLY A 12 13.96 -2.96 -12.45
CA GLY A 12 13.84 -4.03 -13.45
C GLY A 12 12.50 -4.02 -14.20
N GLY A 13 12.45 -4.76 -15.31
CA GLY A 13 11.29 -4.77 -16.19
C GLY A 13 11.09 -3.44 -16.92
N ARG A 14 9.85 -3.15 -17.30
CA ARG A 14 9.48 -1.91 -18.02
C ARG A 14 8.88 -0.89 -17.06
N PRO A 15 9.08 0.42 -17.28
CA PRO A 15 8.32 1.45 -16.58
C PRO A 15 6.82 1.21 -16.72
N CYS A 16 6.08 1.35 -15.63
CA CYS A 16 4.66 0.99 -15.60
C CYS A 16 3.86 1.88 -14.65
N SER A 17 2.54 1.84 -14.80
CA SER A 17 1.58 2.39 -13.85
C SER A 17 0.71 1.27 -13.30
N LEU A 18 0.73 1.10 -11.98
CA LEU A 18 -0.08 0.11 -11.27
C LEU A 18 -1.31 0.80 -10.69
N PHE A 19 -2.49 0.27 -10.99
CA PHE A 19 -3.76 0.77 -10.49
C PHE A 19 -4.30 -0.14 -9.39
N SER A 20 -4.70 0.48 -8.29
CA SER A 20 -5.24 -0.21 -7.13
C SER A 20 -6.32 0.60 -6.43
N VAL A 21 -7.10 -0.06 -5.58
CA VAL A 21 -8.14 0.56 -4.78
C VAL A 21 -7.99 0.06 -3.35
N TYR A 22 -7.93 0.99 -2.41
CA TYR A 22 -8.03 0.70 -0.99
C TYR A 22 -9.44 1.04 -0.48
N ASP A 23 -10.10 0.07 0.12
CA ASP A 23 -11.35 0.26 0.85
C ASP A 23 -11.04 0.35 2.36
N PRO A 24 -11.16 1.55 2.98
CA PRO A 24 -10.89 1.71 4.40
C PRO A 24 -11.92 1.03 5.30
N ASP A 25 -13.16 0.86 4.83
CA ASP A 25 -14.23 0.24 5.63
C ASP A 25 -14.08 -1.29 5.63
N ALA A 26 -13.85 -1.88 4.45
CA ALA A 26 -13.55 -3.31 4.35
C ALA A 26 -12.13 -3.66 4.82
N ARG A 27 -11.24 -2.67 4.89
CA ARG A 27 -9.80 -2.78 5.17
C ARG A 27 -9.07 -3.66 4.15
N VAL A 28 -9.50 -3.61 2.90
CA VAL A 28 -8.99 -4.41 1.78
C VAL A 28 -8.28 -3.51 0.77
N LEU A 29 -7.06 -3.87 0.41
CA LEU A 29 -6.33 -3.34 -0.74
C LEU A 29 -6.44 -4.32 -1.91
N VAL A 30 -6.99 -3.85 -3.02
CA VAL A 30 -7.04 -4.59 -4.28
C VAL A 30 -6.07 -3.96 -5.28
N VAL A 31 -5.07 -4.72 -5.70
CA VAL A 31 -4.17 -4.36 -6.80
C VAL A 31 -4.75 -4.89 -8.09
N GLY A 32 -5.34 -4.01 -8.92
CA GLY A 32 -6.27 -4.40 -9.97
C GLY A 32 -5.63 -4.62 -11.34
N ALA A 33 -4.74 -3.72 -11.78
CA ALA A 33 -4.12 -3.83 -13.09
C ALA A 33 -2.77 -3.12 -13.18
N GLU A 34 -1.82 -3.75 -13.87
CA GLU A 34 -0.64 -3.09 -14.41
C GLU A 34 -0.95 -2.55 -15.81
N ALA A 35 -0.48 -1.35 -16.11
CA ALA A 35 -0.60 -0.71 -17.41
C ALA A 35 0.73 -0.06 -17.81
N ASP A 36 0.80 0.41 -19.05
CA ASP A 36 1.93 1.18 -19.55
C ASP A 36 2.16 2.44 -18.70
N TYR A 37 3.42 2.88 -18.65
CA TYR A 37 3.82 4.07 -17.92
C TYR A 37 2.94 5.27 -18.29
N ARG A 38 2.48 5.97 -17.25
CA ARG A 38 1.59 7.14 -17.38
C ARG A 38 2.05 8.22 -16.41
N ALA A 39 2.62 9.30 -16.93
CA ALA A 39 3.00 10.46 -16.12
C ALA A 39 1.78 11.25 -15.64
N GLU A 40 0.72 11.30 -16.45
CA GLU A 40 -0.49 12.03 -16.13
C GLU A 40 -1.33 11.29 -15.08
N ARG A 41 -1.88 12.05 -14.13
CA ARG A 41 -2.86 11.54 -13.18
C ARG A 41 -4.10 11.05 -13.92
N ARG A 42 -4.57 9.85 -13.57
CA ARG A 42 -5.94 9.42 -13.86
C ARG A 42 -6.89 10.09 -12.86
N GLU A 43 -7.99 10.65 -13.35
CA GLU A 43 -8.99 11.33 -12.53
C GLU A 43 -9.40 10.48 -11.31
N GLY A 44 -9.51 11.13 -10.14
CA GLY A 44 -9.86 10.49 -8.86
C GLY A 44 -8.75 9.66 -8.21
N CYS A 45 -7.65 9.37 -8.91
CA CYS A 45 -6.53 8.63 -8.33
C CYS A 45 -5.60 9.54 -7.55
N ILE A 46 -5.14 9.08 -6.38
CA ILE A 46 -3.88 9.55 -5.82
C ILE A 46 -2.72 9.02 -6.67
N VAL A 47 -1.62 9.76 -6.72
CA VAL A 47 -0.42 9.41 -7.51
C VAL A 47 0.76 9.19 -6.58
N LEU A 48 1.28 7.96 -6.60
CA LEU A 48 2.50 7.54 -5.92
C LEU A 48 3.58 7.30 -6.97
N THR A 49 4.80 7.81 -6.78
CA THR A 49 5.86 7.64 -7.77
C THR A 49 7.25 7.81 -7.18
N ASN A 50 8.28 7.28 -7.84
CA ASN A 50 9.68 7.62 -7.57
C ASN A 50 10.22 8.73 -8.49
N VAL A 51 9.42 9.26 -9.41
CA VAL A 51 9.85 10.32 -10.34
C VAL A 51 9.59 11.70 -9.73
N PRO A 52 10.63 12.52 -9.47
CA PRO A 52 10.47 13.81 -8.80
C PRO A 52 9.79 14.87 -9.67
N ASP A 53 9.81 14.69 -10.99
CA ASP A 53 9.40 15.71 -11.96
C ASP A 53 7.95 15.56 -12.45
N ILE A 54 7.20 14.59 -11.92
CA ILE A 54 5.77 14.43 -12.22
C ILE A 54 4.90 14.89 -11.04
N ALA A 55 3.72 15.42 -11.37
CA ALA A 55 2.72 15.81 -10.38
C ALA A 55 2.24 14.58 -9.59
N ARG A 56 2.40 14.62 -8.27
CA ARG A 56 2.19 13.46 -7.38
C ARG A 56 1.66 13.88 -6.01
N ASP A 57 1.08 12.93 -5.29
CA ASP A 57 0.70 13.11 -3.88
C ASP A 57 1.78 12.59 -2.93
N ALA A 58 2.55 11.58 -3.34
CA ALA A 58 3.67 11.08 -2.56
C ALA A 58 4.85 10.68 -3.45
N LEU A 59 6.06 11.05 -3.02
CA LEU A 59 7.30 10.51 -3.54
C LEU A 59 7.66 9.25 -2.75
N PHE A 60 8.00 8.16 -3.43
CA PHE A 60 8.53 6.95 -2.84
C PHE A 60 10.04 6.91 -3.07
N ILE A 61 10.80 6.89 -1.98
CA ILE A 61 12.27 6.91 -2.00
C ILE A 61 12.84 5.68 -1.30
N ASP A 62 14.16 5.49 -1.33
CA ASP A 62 14.81 4.30 -0.80
C ASP A 62 14.52 4.05 0.69
N SER A 63 14.35 5.11 1.49
CA SER A 63 13.97 4.98 2.91
C SER A 63 12.57 4.41 3.12
N ASP A 64 11.70 4.44 2.10
CA ASP A 64 10.36 3.87 2.15
C ASP A 64 10.33 2.38 1.78
N LEU A 65 11.44 1.80 1.26
CA LEU A 65 11.48 0.40 0.84
C LEU A 65 11.19 -0.57 1.99
N MET A 66 11.92 -0.43 3.11
CA MET A 66 11.73 -1.30 4.27
C MET A 66 10.34 -1.14 4.90
N PRO A 67 9.82 0.09 5.13
CA PRO A 67 8.42 0.28 5.50
C PRO A 67 7.42 -0.33 4.50
N GLY A 68 7.69 -0.26 3.20
CA GLY A 68 6.86 -0.86 2.16
C GLY A 68 6.80 -2.38 2.23
N ILE A 69 7.93 -3.05 2.47
CA ILE A 69 7.99 -4.50 2.67
C ILE A 69 7.22 -4.92 3.93
N ALA A 70 7.41 -4.19 5.03
CA ALA A 70 6.69 -4.44 6.27
C ALA A 70 5.17 -4.27 6.07
N ALA A 71 4.75 -3.22 5.37
CA ALA A 71 3.36 -2.98 5.02
C ALA A 71 2.77 -4.10 4.14
N PHE A 72 3.53 -4.56 3.14
CA PHE A 72 3.13 -5.69 2.29
C PHE A 72 2.85 -6.94 3.12
N TYR A 73 3.78 -7.36 3.99
CA TYR A 73 3.57 -8.54 4.84
C TYR A 73 2.46 -8.33 5.87
N SER A 74 2.30 -7.12 6.41
CA SER A 74 1.22 -6.78 7.33
C SER A 74 -0.16 -6.94 6.68
N LEU A 75 -0.32 -6.44 5.45
CA LEU A 75 -1.55 -6.59 4.68
C LEU A 75 -1.75 -8.05 4.25
N LYS A 76 -0.69 -8.73 3.80
CA LYS A 76 -0.77 -10.13 3.37
C LYS A 76 -1.19 -11.07 4.50
N ALA A 77 -0.64 -10.90 5.70
CA ALA A 77 -0.98 -11.73 6.87
C ALA A 77 -2.27 -11.26 7.57
N GLY A 78 -2.78 -10.08 7.22
CA GLY A 78 -3.93 -9.49 7.87
C GLY A 78 -5.27 -10.01 7.31
N VAL A 79 -6.29 -9.93 8.17
CA VAL A 79 -7.68 -10.30 7.86
C VAL A 79 -8.52 -9.03 7.71
N ALA A 80 -9.39 -9.02 6.70
CA ALA A 80 -10.31 -7.92 6.41
C ALA A 80 -11.31 -7.68 7.54
N ALA A 81 -12.11 -6.62 7.42
CA ALA A 81 -13.08 -6.24 8.44
C ALA A 81 -14.17 -7.31 8.68
N ASP A 82 -14.43 -8.19 7.72
CA ASP A 82 -15.37 -9.32 7.84
C ASP A 82 -14.82 -10.50 8.66
N GLY A 83 -13.56 -10.44 9.10
CA GLY A 83 -12.91 -11.47 9.89
C GLY A 83 -12.55 -12.75 9.12
N LYS A 84 -12.67 -12.77 7.78
CA LYS A 84 -12.44 -13.97 6.96
C LYS A 84 -11.66 -13.68 5.68
N SER A 85 -11.91 -12.56 5.02
CA SER A 85 -11.30 -12.21 3.74
C SER A 85 -9.86 -11.74 3.91
N ALA A 86 -9.05 -11.89 2.87
CA ALA A 86 -7.69 -11.37 2.83
C ALA A 86 -7.71 -9.83 2.74
N ARG A 87 -6.77 -9.15 3.41
CA ARG A 87 -6.63 -7.69 3.26
C ARG A 87 -5.89 -7.26 2.00
N LEU A 88 -5.22 -8.17 1.31
CA LEU A 88 -4.47 -7.89 0.09
C LEU A 88 -4.87 -8.87 -1.00
N VAL A 89 -5.33 -8.35 -2.13
CA VAL A 89 -5.72 -9.14 -3.30
C VAL A 89 -5.04 -8.58 -4.53
N PHE A 90 -4.40 -9.45 -5.33
CA PHE A 90 -3.89 -9.11 -6.66
C PHE A 90 -4.85 -9.69 -7.69
N GLY A 91 -5.38 -8.84 -8.57
CA GLY A 91 -6.13 -9.28 -9.74
C GLY A 91 -5.21 -9.89 -10.81
N ASP A 92 -5.77 -10.68 -11.72
CA ASP A 92 -5.00 -11.39 -12.76
C ASP A 92 -4.12 -10.45 -13.59
N ARG A 93 -4.64 -9.26 -13.91
CA ARG A 93 -3.93 -8.22 -14.68
C ARG A 93 -2.80 -7.53 -13.90
N ALA A 94 -2.67 -7.82 -12.62
CA ALA A 94 -1.62 -7.29 -11.75
C ALA A 94 -0.83 -8.40 -11.05
N ALA A 95 -1.04 -9.68 -11.40
CA ALA A 95 -0.41 -10.81 -10.71
C ALA A 95 1.13 -10.72 -10.71
N ARG A 96 1.72 -10.19 -11.79
CA ARG A 96 3.17 -9.98 -11.93
C ARG A 96 3.72 -8.87 -11.02
N ALA A 97 2.87 -7.98 -10.54
CA ALA A 97 3.24 -6.93 -9.60
C ALA A 97 3.36 -7.44 -8.16
N ASN A 98 3.03 -8.70 -7.86
CA ASN A 98 3.24 -9.26 -6.53
C ASN A 98 4.75 -9.34 -6.21
N PRO A 99 5.24 -8.62 -5.19
CA PRO A 99 6.67 -8.54 -4.88
C PRO A 99 7.19 -9.74 -4.09
N GLU A 100 6.33 -10.69 -3.68
CA GLU A 100 6.69 -11.78 -2.76
C GLU A 100 7.93 -12.55 -3.18
N GLN A 101 8.03 -12.94 -4.45
CA GLN A 101 9.15 -13.73 -4.95
C GLN A 101 10.46 -12.94 -5.08
N SER A 102 10.39 -11.62 -4.94
CA SER A 102 11.52 -10.71 -5.03
C SER A 102 11.97 -10.21 -3.66
N ILE A 103 11.37 -10.68 -2.57
CA ILE A 103 11.73 -10.34 -1.20
C ILE A 103 12.30 -11.58 -0.51
N GLU A 104 13.55 -11.50 -0.08
CA GLU A 104 14.21 -12.53 0.70
C GLU A 104 14.33 -12.10 2.16
N ARG A 105 14.16 -13.06 3.08
CA ARG A 105 14.41 -12.83 4.51
C ARG A 105 15.89 -13.03 4.79
N ASP A 106 16.60 -11.91 5.00
CA ASP A 106 18.04 -11.83 5.26
C ASP A 106 18.32 -11.87 6.79
N GLY A 107 17.70 -12.82 7.48
CA GLY A 107 17.87 -13.03 8.93
C GLY A 107 16.96 -12.17 9.84
N ILE A 108 17.44 -11.93 11.06
CA ILE A 108 16.79 -11.14 12.11
C ILE A 108 17.86 -10.24 12.72
N ASP A 109 17.61 -8.93 12.76
CA ASP A 109 18.45 -7.96 13.47
C ASP A 109 17.76 -7.46 14.76
N THR A 110 18.36 -6.49 15.45
CA THR A 110 17.82 -5.90 16.67
C THR A 110 16.47 -5.19 16.50
N ASN A 111 16.06 -4.89 15.26
CA ASN A 111 14.81 -4.22 14.90
C ASN A 111 13.77 -5.19 14.30
N GLY A 112 14.11 -6.47 14.10
CA GLY A 112 13.20 -7.50 13.60
C GLY A 112 13.70 -8.23 12.36
N PRO A 113 12.81 -8.82 11.55
CA PRO A 113 13.20 -9.49 10.32
C PRO A 113 13.88 -8.50 9.36
N LYS A 114 15.11 -8.83 8.95
CA LYS A 114 15.81 -8.08 7.90
C LYS A 114 15.36 -8.64 6.56
N TYR A 115 15.03 -7.75 5.62
CA TYR A 115 14.61 -8.12 4.28
C TYR A 115 15.64 -7.62 3.27
N ARG A 116 15.86 -8.40 2.22
CA ARG A 116 16.66 -8.03 1.06
C ARG A 116 15.80 -8.15 -0.18
N LEU A 117 15.91 -7.18 -1.08
CA LEU A 117 15.25 -7.23 -2.38
C LEU A 117 16.17 -7.89 -3.40
N SER A 118 15.58 -8.68 -4.28
CA SER A 118 16.27 -9.20 -5.46
C SER A 118 16.67 -8.05 -6.38
N ASP A 119 17.86 -8.12 -6.98
CA ASP A 119 18.31 -7.17 -8.02
C ASP A 119 17.39 -7.21 -9.26
N ALA A 120 16.63 -8.29 -9.42
CA ALA A 120 15.65 -8.44 -10.50
C ALA A 120 14.27 -7.83 -10.17
N ILE A 121 14.13 -7.12 -9.05
CA ILE A 121 12.85 -6.50 -8.68
C ILE A 121 12.37 -5.53 -9.76
N THR A 122 11.09 -5.63 -10.10
CA THR A 122 10.50 -4.88 -11.20
C THR A 122 9.81 -3.59 -10.75
N CYS A 123 9.62 -2.65 -11.69
CA CYS A 123 8.85 -1.43 -11.45
C CYS A 123 7.44 -1.73 -10.90
N GLY A 124 6.77 -2.77 -11.41
CA GLY A 124 5.44 -3.18 -10.93
C GLY A 124 5.45 -3.65 -9.49
N GLN A 125 6.48 -4.38 -9.08
CA GLN A 125 6.65 -4.87 -7.71
C GLN A 125 6.97 -3.73 -6.73
N ILE A 126 7.82 -2.78 -7.12
CA ILE A 126 8.05 -1.56 -6.30
C ILE A 126 6.77 -0.73 -6.18
N ALA A 127 6.02 -0.57 -7.27
CA ALA A 127 4.73 0.12 -7.26
C ALA A 127 3.72 -0.55 -6.29
N ALA A 128 3.73 -1.88 -6.21
CA ALA A 128 2.92 -2.62 -5.24
C ALA A 128 3.35 -2.35 -3.78
N LEU A 129 4.65 -2.29 -3.50
CA LEU A 129 5.17 -1.92 -2.16
C LEU A 129 4.75 -0.50 -1.75
N ALA A 130 4.89 0.47 -2.66
CA ALA A 130 4.46 1.84 -2.43
C ALA A 130 2.95 1.93 -2.13
N THR A 131 2.16 1.17 -2.86
CA THR A 131 0.71 1.07 -2.65
C THR A 131 0.38 0.46 -1.28
N CYS A 132 1.07 -0.62 -0.89
CA CYS A 132 0.88 -1.25 0.42
C CYS A 132 1.20 -0.30 1.57
N LEU A 133 2.29 0.47 1.45
CA LEU A 133 2.68 1.48 2.42
C LEU A 133 1.62 2.57 2.56
N HIS A 134 1.12 3.07 1.42
CA HIS A 134 0.08 4.09 1.43
C HIS A 134 -1.23 3.59 2.06
N ALA A 135 -1.68 2.38 1.72
CA ALA A 135 -2.87 1.78 2.29
C ALA A 135 -2.75 1.61 3.82
N THR A 136 -1.59 1.17 4.32
CA THR A 136 -1.34 1.01 5.75
C THR A 136 -1.30 2.34 6.51
N ARG A 137 -0.70 3.38 5.91
CA ARG A 137 -0.74 4.75 6.46
C ARG A 137 -2.16 5.29 6.50
N SER A 138 -2.95 5.04 5.45
CA SER A 138 -4.37 5.45 5.38
C SER A 138 -5.23 4.74 6.45
N ASP A 139 -5.07 3.42 6.64
CA ASP A 139 -5.73 2.66 7.72
C ASP A 139 -5.42 3.26 9.09
N THR A 140 -4.17 3.67 9.31
CA THR A 140 -3.72 4.22 10.60
C THR A 140 -4.34 5.58 10.88
N VAL A 141 -4.39 6.47 9.88
CA VAL A 141 -5.02 7.79 9.99
C VAL A 141 -6.52 7.63 10.28
N GLU A 142 -7.21 6.81 9.49
CA GLU A 142 -8.65 6.58 9.64
C GLU A 142 -9.02 6.06 11.04
N ARG A 143 -8.24 5.09 11.55
CA ARG A 143 -8.45 4.54 12.90
C ARG A 143 -8.23 5.58 13.99
N THR A 144 -7.26 6.46 13.80
CA THR A 144 -6.96 7.53 14.77
C THR A 144 -8.09 8.55 14.81
N VAL A 145 -8.64 8.92 13.65
CA VAL A 145 -9.81 9.82 13.55
C VAL A 145 -11.04 9.19 14.21
N LYS A 146 -11.38 7.94 13.88
CA LYS A 146 -12.51 7.21 14.49
C LYS A 146 -12.39 7.10 16.01
N LEU A 147 -11.17 6.87 16.52
CA LEU A 147 -10.91 6.83 17.96
C LEU A 147 -11.12 8.20 18.62
N ALA A 148 -10.60 9.27 18.02
CA ALA A 148 -10.78 10.63 18.53
C ALA A 148 -12.26 11.05 18.55
N GLU A 149 -13.02 10.69 17.51
CA GLU A 149 -14.47 10.92 17.47
C GLU A 149 -15.22 10.15 18.57
N SER A 150 -14.84 8.90 18.81
CA SER A 150 -15.40 8.07 19.88
C SER A 150 -15.13 8.67 21.26
N PHE A 151 -13.91 9.16 21.51
CA PHE A 151 -13.57 9.86 22.76
C PHE A 151 -14.36 11.16 22.91
N ARG A 152 -14.50 11.95 21.84
CA ARG A 152 -15.31 13.18 21.86
C ARG A 152 -16.77 12.88 22.19
N HIS A 153 -17.33 11.79 21.66
CA HIS A 153 -18.70 11.36 21.97
C HIS A 153 -18.85 10.93 23.44
N LEU A 154 -17.87 10.23 24.00
CA LEU A 154 -17.85 9.83 25.42
C LEU A 154 -17.74 11.04 26.36
N LEU A 155 -16.86 11.99 26.07
CA LEU A 155 -16.67 13.21 26.86
C LEU A 155 -17.83 14.20 26.72
N GLY A 156 -18.54 14.16 25.59
CA GLY A 156 -19.73 14.98 25.30
C GLY A 156 -21.03 14.52 25.98
N GLY A 157 -20.98 13.51 26.86
CA GLY A 157 -22.14 13.08 27.66
C GLY A 157 -23.01 11.99 27.02
N GLY A 158 -22.49 11.24 26.04
CA GLY A 158 -23.17 10.05 25.52
C GLY A 158 -23.22 8.94 26.57
N ILE A 159 -24.28 8.93 27.38
CA ILE A 159 -24.60 7.84 28.32
C ILE A 159 -24.73 6.55 27.49
N MET A 160 -23.85 5.57 27.72
CA MET A 160 -24.17 4.19 27.35
C MET A 160 -25.29 3.74 28.29
N THR A 161 -26.52 3.77 27.82
CA THR A 161 -27.56 2.91 28.39
C THR A 161 -27.21 1.49 28.02
N ILE A 162 -26.79 0.73 29.03
CA ILE A 162 -26.57 -0.72 29.02
C ILE A 162 -27.92 -1.43 28.79
#